data_AF-A0AB73IH23-F1
#
_entry.id   AF-A0AB73IH23-F1
#
_cell.length_a   1.000
_cell.length_b   1.000
_cell.length_c   1.000
_cell.angle_alpha   90.00
_cell.angle_beta   90.00
_cell.angle_gamma   90.00
#
_symmetry.space_group_name_H-M   'P 1'
#
loop_
_entity.id
_entity.type
_entity.pdbx_description
1 polymer ?
#
loop_
_entity_poly.entity_id
_entity_poly.type
_entity_poly.pdbx_seq_one_letter_code
_entity_poly.pdbx_strand_id
1 'polypeptide(L)' 'MRRTSAVNFLLARRRMCLDKIAAATSDDVQRQREVEFLERLVLDVRAGRLSTFELTHAKAVAVVITD' A
#
# COMPACT_ATOMS: atom_id res chain seq x y z
N MET A 1 -14.69 -3.55 0.93
CA MET A 1 -14.17 -3.51 -0.46
C MET A 1 -13.86 -4.94 -0.88
N ARG A 2 -14.10 -5.36 -2.14
CA ARG A 2 -13.72 -6.71 -2.58
C ARG A 2 -12.21 -6.88 -2.64
N ARG A 3 -11.71 -8.11 -2.48
CA ARG A 3 -10.26 -8.44 -2.45
C ARG A 3 -9.51 -7.88 -3.67
N THR A 4 -10.03 -8.08 -4.88
CA THR A 4 -9.42 -7.57 -6.13
C THR A 4 -9.30 -6.05 -6.14
N SER A 5 -10.33 -5.36 -5.64
CA SER A 5 -10.35 -3.90 -5.57
C SER A 5 -9.36 -3.39 -4.52
N ALA A 6 -9.24 -4.06 -3.38
CA ALA A 6 -8.24 -3.74 -2.36
C ALA A 6 -6.80 -3.89 -2.90
N VAL A 7 -6.53 -4.95 -3.67
CA VAL A 7 -5.23 -5.13 -4.34
C VAL A 7 -4.96 -4.00 -5.34
N ASN A 8 -5.94 -3.64 -6.18
CA ASN A 8 -5.79 -2.53 -7.12
C ASN A 8 -5.53 -1.19 -6.42
N PHE A 9 -6.20 -0.95 -5.30
CA PHE A 9 -5.96 0.24 -4.48
C PHE A 9 -4.52 0.29 -3.96
N LEU A 10 -4.00 -0.83 -3.46
CA LEU A 10 -2.62 -0.93 -2.98
C LEU A 10 -1.59 -0.75 -4.10
N LEU A 11 -1.84 -1.29 -5.29
CA LEU A 11 -0.97 -1.10 -6.45
C LEU A 11 -0.94 0.36 -6.92
N ALA A 12 -2.10 1.02 -6.96
CA ALA A 12 -2.19 2.45 -7.27
C ALA A 12 -1.44 3.29 -6.23
N ARG A 13 -1.55 2.94 -4.94
CA ARG A 13 -0.84 3.60 -3.85
C ARG A 13 0.67 3.43 -3.97
N ARG A 14 1.15 2.21 -4.26
CA ARG A 14 2.56 1.91 -4.52
C ARG A 14 3.11 2.78 -5.65
N ARG A 15 2.37 2.90 -6.76
CA ARG A 15 2.79 3.75 -7.87
C ARG A 15 2.92 5.21 -7.45
N MET A 16 1.94 5.71 -6.70
CA MET A 16 1.98 7.09 -6.19
C MET A 16 3.16 7.33 -5.23
N CYS A 17 3.52 6.37 -4.38
CA CYS A 17 4.71 6.46 -3.53
C CYS A 17 6.00 6.44 -4.36
N LEU A 18 6.10 5.56 -5.36
CA LEU A 18 7.26 5.51 -6.26
C LEU A 18 7.42 6.79 -7.07
N ASP A 19 6.34 7.36 -7.60
CA ASP A 19 6.40 8.63 -8.34
C ASP A 19 6.85 9.77 -7.42
N LYS A 20 6.42 9.77 -6.15
CA LYS A 20 6.90 10.74 -5.14
C LYS A 20 8.39 10.54 -4.79
N ILE A 21 8.86 9.29 -4.71
CA ILE A 21 10.28 8.99 -4.50
C ILE A 21 11.09 9.46 -5.70
N ALA A 22 10.65 9.16 -6.93
CA ALA A 22 11.34 9.60 -8.14
C ALA A 22 11.39 11.13 -8.26
N ALA A 23 10.36 11.84 -7.78
CA ALA A 23 10.36 13.29 -7.70
C ALA A 23 11.21 13.85 -6.53
N ALA A 24 11.56 13.03 -5.54
CA ALA A 24 12.41 13.44 -4.42
C ALA A 24 13.88 13.16 -4.75
N THR A 25 14.69 14.22 -4.79
CA THR A 25 16.14 14.14 -5.08
C THR A 25 16.95 13.46 -3.96
N SER A 26 16.33 13.13 -2.83
CA SER A 26 16.98 12.52 -1.67
C SER A 26 16.56 11.07 -1.51
N ASP A 27 17.50 10.23 -1.09
CA ASP A 27 17.26 8.83 -0.76
C ASP A 27 16.39 8.75 0.50
N ASP A 28 15.08 8.86 0.29
CA ASP A 28 14.08 8.91 1.34
C ASP A 28 13.81 7.48 1.81
N VAL A 29 14.73 6.95 2.63
CA VAL A 29 14.72 5.58 3.19
C VAL A 29 13.37 5.24 3.83
N GLN A 30 12.68 6.26 4.37
CA GLN A 30 11.35 6.11 4.94
C GLN A 30 10.30 5.76 3.87
N ARG A 31 10.37 6.37 2.69
CA ARG A 31 9.48 6.04 1.56
C ARG A 31 9.83 4.71 0.90
N GLN A 32 11.10 4.30 0.88
CA GLN A 32 11.47 2.97 0.42
C GLN A 32 10.86 1.89 1.32
N ARG A 33 10.94 2.05 2.64
CA ARG A 33 10.28 1.17 3.61
C ARG A 33 8.76 1.13 3.44
N GLU A 34 8.13 2.25 3.07
CA GLU A 34 6.69 2.26 2.75
C GLU A 34 6.37 1.40 1.51
N VAL A 35 7.20 1.45 0.47
CA VAL A 35 7.00 0.64 -0.73
C VAL A 35 7.13 -0.85 -0.40
N GLU A 36 8.14 -1.25 0.37
CA GLU A 36 8.31 -2.63 0.83
C GLU A 36 7.13 -3.10 1.70
N PHE A 37 6.65 -2.24 2.61
CA PHE A 37 5.47 -2.52 3.41
C PHE A 37 4.23 -2.73 2.55
N LEU A 38 4.00 -1.86 1.57
CA LEU A 38 2.89 -1.99 0.62
C LEU A 38 2.97 -3.28 -0.19
N GLU A 39 4.15 -3.70 -0.62
CA GLU A 39 4.35 -4.97 -1.33
C GLU A 39 4.01 -6.18 -0.46
N ARG A 40 4.47 -6.18 0.80
CA ARG A 40 4.12 -7.23 1.77
C ARG A 40 2.61 -7.30 1.99
N LEU A 41 1.98 -6.14 2.15
CA LEU A 41 0.54 -6.02 2.37
C LEU A 41 -0.27 -6.55 1.17
N VAL A 42 0.16 -6.27 -0.05
CA VAL A 42 -0.46 -6.82 -1.27
C VAL A 42 -0.40 -8.35 -1.27
N LEU A 43 0.74 -8.94 -0.90
CA LEU A 43 0.90 -10.40 -0.83
C LEU A 43 -0.04 -11.01 0.22
N ASP A 44 -0.17 -10.40 1.39
CA ASP A 44 -1.04 -10.91 2.45
C ASP A 44 -2.52 -10.77 2.13
N VAL A 45 -2.92 -9.67 1.48
CA VAL A 45 -4.29 -9.49 0.96
C VAL A 45 -4.60 -10.50 -0.15
N ARG A 46 -3.67 -10.73 -1.09
CA ARG A 46 -3.85 -11.73 -2.17
C ARG A 46 -3.93 -13.15 -1.62
N ALA A 47 -3.14 -13.46 -0.60
CA ALA A 47 -3.17 -14.75 0.09
C ALA A 47 -4.41 -14.94 0.97
N GLY A 48 -5.27 -13.91 1.12
CA GLY A 48 -6.43 -13.94 2.01
C GLY A 48 -6.08 -13.96 3.50
N ARG A 49 -4.81 -13.71 3.86
CA ARG A 49 -4.32 -13.67 5.24
C ARG A 49 -4.72 -12.38 5.96
N LEU A 50 -5.02 -11.33 5.20
CA LEU A 50 -5.39 -10.03 5.71
C LEU A 50 -6.77 -9.63 5.20
N SER A 51 -7.68 -9.37 6.13
CA SER A 51 -9.05 -8.90 5.86
C SER A 51 -9.24 -7.42 6.17
N THR A 52 -8.36 -6.81 6.97
CA THR A 52 -8.41 -5.39 7.30
C THR A 52 -6.99 -4.84 7.46
N PHE A 53 -6.76 -3.62 6.99
CA PHE A 53 -5.51 -2.90 7.23
C PHE A 53 -5.70 -1.39 7.26
N GLU A 54 -4.78 -0.71 7.92
CA GLU A 54 -4.74 0.74 7.98
C GLU A 54 -3.45 1.27 7.37
N LEU A 55 -3.57 2.31 6.55
CA LEU A 55 -2.44 3.05 6.00
C LEU A 55 -2.40 4.43 6.66
N THR A 56 -1.45 4.65 7.58
CA THR A 56 -1.35 5.88 8.38
C THR A 56 -0.55 6.99 7.70
N HIS A 57 0.34 6.65 6.76
CA HIS A 57 1.17 7.65 6.08
C HIS A 57 0.39 8.41 5.00
N ALA A 58 0.22 9.71 5.25
CA ALA A 58 -0.42 10.77 4.45
C ALA A 58 -1.95 10.89 4.51
N LYS A 59 -2.70 9.82 4.80
CA LYS A 59 -4.13 9.90 5.15
C LYS A 59 -4.50 8.55 5.75
N ALA A 60 -4.93 8.51 7.02
CA ALA A 60 -5.38 7.28 7.65
C ALA A 60 -6.53 6.68 6.83
N VAL A 61 -6.23 5.67 6.02
CA VAL A 61 -7.23 4.94 5.25
C VAL A 61 -7.32 3.54 5.83
N ALA A 62 -8.42 3.27 6.52
CA ALA A 62 -8.80 1.93 6.93
C ALA A 62 -9.50 1.23 5.76
N VAL A 63 -8.89 0.16 5.26
CA VAL A 63 -9.47 -0.67 4.20
C VAL A 63 -9.96 -1.96 4.83
N VAL A 64 -11.28 -2.14 4.83
CA VAL A 64 -11.93 -3.39 5.22
C VAL A 64 -12.25 -4.19 3.96
N ILE A 65 -11.73 -5.41 3.90
CA ILE A 65 -11.97 -6.37 2.82
C ILE A 65 -13.18 -7.20 3.19
N THR A 66 -14.21 -7.08 2.37
CA THR A 66 -15.48 -7.80 2.46
C THR A 66 -15.53 -8.65 1.21
N ASP A 67 -15.26 -9.95 1.35
CA ASP A 67 -15.19 -10.91 0.24
C ASP A 67 -16.56 -11.13 -0.40
#